data_AF-A0AAW9FR33-F1
#
_entry.id   AF-A0AAW9FR33-F1
#
_cell.length_a   1.000
_cell.length_b   1.000
_cell.length_c   1.000
_cell.angle_alpha   90.00
_cell.angle_beta   90.00
_cell.angle_gamma   90.00
#
_symmetry.space_group_name_H-M   'P 1'
#
loop_
_entity.id
_entity.type
_entity.pdbx_description
1 polymer ?
#
loop_
_entity_poly.entity_id
_entity_poly.type
_entity_poly.pdbx_seq_one_letter_code
_entity_poly.pdbx_strand_id
1 'polypeptide(L)'
;MYRPRPDEFDDTHVTASNVERMLRPDHKAKKHGRPKTKYEYMRRFPKKLRNGEEVGGGHFVMRRGDSTGRIRLCMWPFEHPSYDSALTEAARLFHEHGGTYDILSVCGQVAPMPLEAGE
;
A
#
# COMPACT_ATOMS: atom_id res chain seq x y z
N MET A 1 -9.47 47.26 38.69
CA MET A 1 -8.62 46.08 38.41
C MET A 1 -7.94 45.69 39.71
N TYR A 2 -8.23 44.51 40.27
CA TYR A 2 -7.61 44.02 41.50
C TYR A 2 -6.13 43.68 41.23
N ARG A 3 -5.21 44.15 42.08
CA ARG A 3 -3.77 43.83 42.02
C ARG A 3 -3.40 43.15 43.34
N PRO A 4 -3.10 41.85 43.34
CA PRO A 4 -2.77 41.09 44.55
C PRO A 4 -1.57 41.67 45.31
N ARG A 5 -1.55 41.50 46.63
CA ARG A 5 -0.41 41.88 47.48
C ARG A 5 0.63 40.76 47.52
N PRO A 6 1.93 41.06 47.76
CA PRO A 6 3.01 40.08 47.73
C PRO A 6 2.81 38.89 48.70
N ASP A 7 2.07 39.11 49.79
CA ASP A 7 1.86 38.13 50.85
C ASP A 7 0.72 37.13 50.56
N GLU A 8 0.05 37.24 49.40
CA GLU A 8 -1.00 36.29 48.96
C GLU A 8 -0.45 35.08 48.19
N PHE A 9 0.87 34.92 48.10
CA PHE A 9 1.52 33.84 47.33
C PHE A 9 2.03 32.65 48.15
N ASP A 10 1.95 32.70 49.47
CA ASP A 10 2.45 31.62 50.33
C ASP A 10 1.32 30.67 50.70
N ASP A 11 1.06 29.64 49.87
CA ASP A 11 0.45 28.37 50.30
C ASP A 11 0.30 27.32 49.17
N THR A 12 1.33 27.11 48.35
CA THR A 12 1.40 25.88 47.53
C THR A 12 2.80 25.30 47.52
N HIS A 13 3.23 24.75 48.66
CA HIS A 13 4.39 23.88 48.70
C HIS A 13 4.01 22.51 48.09
N VAL A 14 3.90 22.47 46.75
CA VAL A 14 3.72 21.25 45.97
C VAL A 14 5.06 20.49 45.99
N THR A 15 5.25 19.60 46.97
CA THR A 15 6.30 18.58 46.90
C THR A 15 5.87 17.49 45.92
N ALA A 16 5.87 17.78 44.63
CA ALA A 16 5.78 16.76 43.58
C ALA A 16 7.20 16.29 43.21
N SER A 17 7.92 15.69 44.17
CA SER A 17 9.14 14.95 43.86
C SER A 17 8.76 13.52 43.45
N ASN A 18 8.33 13.33 42.20
CA ASN A 18 8.31 12.01 41.60
C ASN A 18 9.49 11.89 40.64
N VAL A 19 10.65 11.50 41.18
CA VAL A 19 11.86 11.16 40.43
C VAL A 19 11.85 9.67 40.08
N GLU A 20 10.68 9.10 39.75
CA GLU A 20 10.68 7.85 39.03
C GLU A 20 11.07 8.13 37.58
N ARG A 21 12.32 7.78 37.27
CA ARG A 21 12.87 7.82 35.91
C ARG A 21 11.98 6.93 35.04
N MET A 22 11.10 7.53 34.24
CA MET A 22 10.25 6.80 33.29
C MET A 22 11.13 5.81 32.51
N LEU A 23 10.93 4.52 32.77
CA LEU A 23 11.60 3.46 32.03
C LEU A 23 11.18 3.61 30.58
N ARG A 24 12.10 4.08 29.73
CA ARG A 24 11.88 4.15 28.29
C ARG A 24 11.45 2.75 27.85
N PRO A 25 10.33 2.59 27.13
CA PRO A 25 9.94 1.31 26.59
C PRO A 25 11.16 0.71 25.89
N ASP A 26 11.52 -0.51 26.29
CA ASP A 26 12.62 -1.22 25.70
C ASP A 26 12.36 -1.33 24.20
N HIS A 27 13.31 -0.90 23.38
CA HIS A 27 13.21 -0.85 21.92
C HIS A 27 13.15 -2.26 21.29
N LYS A 28 12.83 -3.29 22.08
CA LYS A 28 12.59 -4.67 21.69
C LYS A 28 11.10 -5.02 21.71
N ALA A 29 10.22 -4.04 21.52
CA ALA A 29 8.89 -4.32 20.99
C ALA A 29 9.06 -5.15 19.71
N LYS A 30 8.86 -6.48 19.84
CA LYS A 30 8.83 -7.40 18.71
C LYS A 30 7.82 -6.79 17.75
N LYS A 31 8.30 -6.31 16.60
CA LYS A 31 7.41 -5.98 15.49
C LYS A 31 6.72 -7.28 15.14
N HIS A 32 5.56 -7.52 15.73
CA HIS A 32 4.66 -8.59 15.31
C HIS A 32 4.49 -8.38 13.82
N GLY A 33 4.96 -9.35 13.03
CA GLY A 33 4.86 -9.28 11.58
C GLY A 33 3.43 -8.90 11.26
N ARG A 34 3.24 -7.77 10.56
CA ARG A 34 1.89 -7.29 10.25
C ARG A 34 1.12 -8.47 9.66
N PRO A 35 -0.10 -8.77 10.14
CA PRO A 35 -0.87 -9.86 9.61
C PRO A 35 -0.95 -9.68 8.09
N LYS A 36 -0.66 -10.76 7.37
CA LYS A 36 -0.72 -10.78 5.90
C LYS A 36 -2.10 -10.30 5.50
N THR A 37 -2.18 -9.07 4.99
CA THR A 37 -3.46 -8.53 4.54
C THR A 37 -4.01 -9.45 3.46
N LYS A 38 -5.34 -9.61 3.36
CA LYS A 38 -6.05 -10.42 2.34
C LYS A 38 -5.53 -10.24 0.90
N TYR A 39 -4.84 -9.14 0.62
CA TYR A 39 -4.35 -8.71 -0.70
C TYR A 39 -2.82 -8.73 -0.83
N GLU A 40 -2.08 -9.45 0.02
CA GLU A 40 -0.62 -9.49 -0.03
C GLU A 40 -0.08 -9.96 -1.40
N TYR A 41 -0.79 -10.87 -2.08
CA TYR A 41 -0.43 -11.33 -3.43
C TYR A 41 -0.41 -10.20 -4.48
N MET A 42 -1.19 -9.13 -4.27
CA MET A 42 -1.22 -7.92 -5.12
C MET A 42 -0.07 -6.94 -4.82
N ARG A 43 0.68 -7.17 -3.74
CA ARG A 43 1.78 -6.30 -3.27
C ARG A 43 3.17 -6.92 -3.45
N ARG A 44 3.30 -8.09 -4.08
CA ARG A 44 4.61 -8.73 -4.29
C ARG A 44 5.52 -7.82 -5.12
N PHE A 45 6.79 -7.75 -4.71
CA PHE A 45 7.81 -6.93 -5.36
C PHE A 45 8.08 -7.38 -6.81
N PRO A 46 8.24 -6.44 -7.75
CA PRO A 46 8.38 -6.69 -9.18
C PRO A 46 9.83 -6.96 -9.60
N LYS A 47 10.78 -6.95 -8.65
CA LYS A 47 12.21 -7.05 -8.98
C LYS A 47 12.55 -8.35 -9.69
N LYS A 48 11.66 -9.34 -9.62
CA LYS A 48 11.73 -10.59 -10.36
C LYS A 48 10.39 -10.81 -11.05
N LEU A 49 10.47 -11.22 -12.32
CA LEU A 49 9.33 -11.72 -13.07
C LEU A 49 8.65 -12.86 -12.30
N ARG A 50 7.33 -12.90 -12.26
CA ARG A 50 6.64 -14.06 -11.68
C ARG A 50 6.84 -15.28 -12.60
N ASN A 51 6.81 -16.48 -12.01
CA ASN A 51 6.95 -17.70 -12.80
C ASN A 51 5.81 -17.78 -13.83
N GLY A 52 6.15 -17.81 -15.12
CA GLY A 52 5.18 -17.89 -16.21
C GLY A 52 4.52 -16.57 -16.61
N GLU A 53 4.97 -15.43 -16.07
CA GLU A 53 4.55 -14.09 -16.52
C GLU A 53 5.40 -13.67 -17.73
N GLU A 54 4.76 -13.16 -18.79
CA GLU A 54 5.45 -12.55 -19.94
C GLU A 54 5.18 -11.04 -19.92
N VAL A 55 6.25 -10.24 -19.79
CA VAL A 55 6.16 -8.77 -19.77
C VAL A 55 5.99 -8.24 -21.19
N GLY A 56 5.13 -7.24 -21.36
CA GLY A 56 4.88 -6.58 -22.65
C GLY A 56 3.76 -7.21 -23.49
N GLY A 57 2.96 -8.11 -22.91
CA GLY A 57 1.80 -8.71 -23.55
C GLY A 57 0.58 -7.78 -23.66
N GLY A 58 0.53 -6.70 -22.88
CA GLY A 58 -0.52 -5.70 -22.96
C GLY A 58 -1.88 -6.13 -22.41
N HIS A 59 -2.01 -7.34 -21.83
CA HIS A 59 -3.21 -7.79 -21.14
C HIS A 59 -2.97 -7.88 -19.63
N PHE A 60 -3.80 -7.22 -18.85
CA PHE A 60 -3.64 -7.09 -17.39
C PHE A 60 -4.84 -7.65 -16.65
N VAL A 61 -4.58 -8.50 -15.64
CA VAL A 61 -5.63 -9.02 -14.75
C VAL A 61 -5.73 -8.14 -13.51
N MET A 62 -6.88 -7.48 -13.36
CA MET A 62 -7.15 -6.53 -12.26
C MET A 62 -8.31 -7.02 -11.39
N ARG A 63 -8.16 -6.94 -10.06
CA ARG A 63 -9.27 -7.21 -9.13
C ARG A 63 -10.19 -6.00 -9.00
N ARG A 64 -11.50 -6.19 -8.90
CA ARG A 64 -12.46 -5.15 -8.48
C ARG A 64 -12.63 -5.10 -6.96
N GLY A 65 -13.00 -3.93 -6.43
CA GLY A 65 -13.32 -3.76 -5.01
C GLY A 65 -14.70 -4.31 -4.69
N ASP A 66 -14.79 -5.16 -3.68
CA ASP A 66 -16.02 -5.90 -3.31
C ASP A 66 -17.22 -4.97 -3.02
N SER A 67 -16.98 -3.80 -2.42
CA SER A 67 -18.03 -2.83 -2.08
C SER A 67 -18.22 -1.73 -3.13
N THR A 68 -17.13 -1.25 -3.72
CA THR A 68 -17.14 -0.06 -4.60
C THR A 68 -17.30 -0.40 -6.08
N GLY A 69 -17.05 -1.65 -6.47
CA GLY A 69 -16.92 -2.05 -7.87
C GLY A 69 -15.75 -1.39 -8.61
N ARG A 70 -15.00 -0.45 -8.04
CA ARG A 70 -13.83 0.16 -8.68
C ARG A 70 -12.69 -0.83 -8.85
N ILE A 71 -11.84 -0.61 -9.86
CA ILE A 71 -10.61 -1.36 -10.04
C ILE A 71 -9.69 -1.12 -8.85
N ARG A 72 -9.25 -2.20 -8.20
CA ARG A 72 -8.26 -2.14 -7.13
C ARG A 72 -6.89 -2.01 -7.77
N LEU A 73 -6.29 -0.83 -7.60
CA LEU A 73 -4.90 -0.58 -7.97
C LEU A 73 -4.00 -1.56 -7.21
N CYS A 74 -3.50 -2.58 -7.91
CA CYS A 74 -2.36 -3.35 -7.46
C CYS A 74 -1.10 -2.55 -7.77
N MET A 75 -0.08 -2.66 -6.93
CA MET A 75 1.20 -2.05 -7.25
C MET A 75 1.83 -2.72 -8.49
N TRP A 76 1.58 -4.03 -8.68
CA TRP A 76 2.17 -4.82 -9.75
C TRP A 76 1.12 -5.75 -10.35
N PRO A 77 0.48 -5.35 -11.46
CA PRO A 77 -0.43 -6.19 -12.25
C PRO A 77 0.16 -7.55 -12.58
N PHE A 78 -0.69 -8.54 -12.85
CA PHE A 78 -0.29 -9.71 -13.62
C PHE A 78 -0.45 -9.34 -15.10
N GLU A 79 0.66 -9.34 -15.84
CA GLU A 79 0.64 -9.12 -17.28
C GLU A 79 0.69 -10.45 -18.03
N HIS A 80 -0.07 -10.55 -19.11
CA HIS A 80 -0.20 -11.75 -19.93
C HIS A 80 -0.04 -11.44 -21.42
N PRO A 81 0.53 -12.38 -22.19
CA PRO A 81 0.77 -12.21 -23.63
C PRO A 81 -0.50 -12.25 -24.48
N SER A 82 -1.58 -12.84 -23.96
CA SER A 82 -2.85 -12.99 -24.67
C SER A 82 -4.04 -12.85 -23.74
N TYR A 83 -5.19 -12.51 -24.32
CA TYR A 83 -6.46 -12.45 -23.61
C TYR A 83 -6.83 -13.81 -22.96
N ASP A 84 -6.61 -14.92 -23.64
CA ASP A 84 -6.92 -16.26 -23.13
C ASP A 84 -6.03 -16.65 -21.93
N SER A 85 -4.75 -16.25 -21.97
CA SER A 85 -3.83 -16.41 -20.84
C SER A 85 -4.31 -15.57 -19.64
N ALA A 86 -4.72 -14.33 -19.88
CA ALA A 86 -5.28 -13.46 -18.84
C ALA A 86 -6.59 -14.02 -18.25
N LEU A 87 -7.45 -14.62 -19.07
CA LEU A 87 -8.67 -15.32 -18.60
C LEU A 87 -8.35 -16.48 -17.68
N THR A 88 -7.34 -17.28 -18.05
CA THR A 88 -6.91 -18.43 -17.25
C THR A 88 -6.39 -17.95 -15.90
N GLU A 89 -5.61 -16.88 -15.86
CA GLU A 89 -5.12 -16.30 -14.61
C GLU A 89 -6.24 -15.66 -13.77
N ALA A 90 -7.18 -14.96 -14.40
CA ALA A 90 -8.35 -14.41 -13.72
C ALA A 90 -9.17 -15.52 -13.06
N ALA A 91 -9.38 -16.64 -13.74
CA ALA A 91 -10.05 -17.82 -13.18
C ALA A 91 -9.26 -18.43 -12.00
N ARG A 92 -7.93 -18.52 -12.13
CA ARG A 92 -7.04 -18.99 -11.04
C ARG A 92 -7.15 -18.10 -9.80
N LEU A 93 -7.05 -16.79 -9.97
CA LEU A 93 -7.16 -15.80 -8.88
C LEU A 93 -8.56 -15.75 -8.26
N PHE A 94 -9.60 -15.95 -9.08
CA PHE A 94 -10.97 -16.11 -8.59
C PHE A 94 -11.10 -17.34 -7.70
N HIS A 95 -10.56 -18.49 -8.12
CA HIS A 95 -10.63 -19.71 -7.34
C HIS A 95 -9.82 -19.60 -6.02
N GLU A 96 -8.64 -18.98 -6.05
CA GLU A 96 -7.76 -18.87 -4.89
C GLU A 96 -8.19 -17.80 -3.87
N HIS A 97 -8.76 -16.68 -4.33
CA HIS A 97 -9.00 -15.50 -3.50
C HIS A 97 -10.44 -14.95 -3.55
N GLY A 98 -11.26 -15.47 -4.46
CA GLY A 98 -12.61 -14.96 -4.71
C GLY A 98 -12.65 -13.52 -5.22
N GLY A 99 -13.87 -12.98 -5.33
CA GLY A 99 -14.13 -11.61 -5.79
C GLY A 99 -14.39 -11.55 -7.30
N THR A 100 -14.16 -10.39 -7.90
CA THR A 100 -14.37 -10.15 -9.33
C THR A 100 -13.10 -9.63 -9.94
N TYR A 101 -12.75 -10.14 -11.12
CA TYR A 101 -11.55 -9.75 -11.87
C TYR A 101 -11.95 -9.30 -13.26
N ASP A 102 -11.36 -8.19 -13.70
CA ASP A 102 -11.49 -7.67 -15.05
C ASP A 102 -10.16 -7.84 -15.78
N ILE A 103 -10.25 -8.09 -17.09
CA ILE A 103 -9.09 -8.13 -17.98
C ILE A 103 -9.07 -6.82 -18.74
N LEU A 104 -8.00 -6.05 -18.56
CA LEU A 104 -7.78 -4.80 -19.28
C LEU A 104 -6.74 -5.05 -20.36
N SER A 105 -7.02 -4.62 -21.59
CA SER A 105 -6.08 -4.75 -22.70
C SER A 105 -5.65 -3.37 -23.16
N VAL A 106 -4.37 -3.21 -23.49
CA VAL A 106 -3.85 -1.98 -24.10
C VAL A 106 -4.38 -1.88 -25.52
N CYS A 107 -5.14 -0.83 -25.80
CA CYS A 107 -5.69 -0.54 -27.13
C CYS A 107 -4.99 0.62 -27.85
N GLY A 108 -4.12 1.34 -27.15
CA GLY A 108 -3.39 2.47 -27.71
C GLY A 108 -2.23 2.88 -26.80
N GLN A 109 -1.18 3.40 -27.43
CA GLN A 109 0.01 3.91 -26.75
C GLN A 109 0.42 5.23 -27.39
N VAL A 110 0.73 6.22 -26.56
CA VAL A 110 1.35 7.48 -27.00
C VAL A 110 2.83 7.38 -26.71
N ALA A 111 3.65 7.42 -27.75
CA ALA A 111 5.10 7.51 -27.63
C ALA A 111 5.55 8.95 -27.90
N PRO A 112 6.58 9.46 -27.19
CA PRO A 112 7.16 10.75 -27.54
C PRO A 112 7.76 10.67 -28.96
N MET A 113 7.44 11.65 -29.80
CA MET A 113 8.07 11.79 -31.11
C MET A 113 9.58 12.00 -30.91
N PRO A 114 10.45 11.35 -31.71
CA PRO A 114 11.86 11.68 -31.68
C PRO A 114 12.01 13.18 -32.01
N LEU A 115 12.76 13.90 -31.16
CA LEU A 115 13.16 15.26 -31.47
C LEU A 115 14.04 15.15 -32.72
N GLU A 116 13.54 15.59 -33.87
CA GLU A 116 14.35 15.73 -35.08
C GLU A 116 15.57 16.59 -34.71
N ALA A 117 16.75 15.97 -34.73
CA ALA A 117 18.00 16.66 -34.49
C ALA A 117 18.21 17.60 -35.68
N GLY A 118 17.92 18.89 -35.47
CA GLY A 118 18.19 19.93 -36.46
C GLY A 118 19.68 19.96 -36.80
N GLU A 119 19.96 19.90 -38.10
CA GLU A 119 21.27 20.16 -38.71
C GLU A 119 21.73 21.62 -38.51
#